data_AF-A0A7R9HJ76-F1
#
_entry.id   AF-A0A7R9HJ76-F1
#
_cell.length_a   1.000
_cell.length_b   1.000
_cell.length_c   1.000
_cell.angle_alpha   90.00
_cell.angle_beta   90.00
_cell.angle_gamma   90.00
#
_symmetry.space_group_name_H-M   'P 1'
#
loop_
_entity.id
_entity.type
_entity.pdbx_description
1 polymer ?
#
loop_
_entity_poly.entity_id
_entity_poly.type
_entity_poly.pdbx_seq_one_letter_code
_entity_poly.pdbx_strand_id
1 'polypeptide(L)'
;MMLLWTICVIASPSSLPDPVTSMGWSPNHALTPVYHCDVMMPSVMTYSANPCFPPFPERAEHDETLKDFSREGTLSWNLEPVLHDDITGDLPLVDVFVDTIVEKKHTSRLIQELNVLYPIPSLQHLKRVYKTDVILSIAGDASLEQCLDGLKAGGLDATGLSGVPRRQRVCSSSPKTRRQFQEATLLWPCNFHEDKYLEKVLAGRLFTVKDKLQQQRFMEMALKAARVSVTMGGCGTGAVIVDPKMSGTQVIAVGYDERGEHPLKHAAMVAVDLVARGQGGGTWEVKCRDEIGVENKNEHKKSGSENTKTGPYLCTGYDIYLTREPCAMCAMALVHSRVRRVFYGSPTPSGALGTNAVVHCLKGLNHRYEVFRGVLARRCEDVWRSATLCWVVGCRVNVCRLIDATSRRKPALSLYIASFLHVALNENHSGHRRIRSTRPAP
;
A
#
# COMPACT_ATOMS: atom_id res chain seq x y z
N MET A 1 -44.44 -14.07 -2.99
CA MET A 1 -44.51 -15.49 -3.36
C MET A 1 -43.10 -16.05 -3.22
N MET A 2 -42.77 -16.65 -2.07
CA MET A 2 -42.82 -18.11 -1.83
C MET A 2 -41.77 -18.85 -2.69
N LEU A 3 -40.66 -19.30 -2.08
CA LEU A 3 -40.38 -20.73 -1.70
C LEU A 3 -39.75 -21.49 -2.89
N LEU A 4 -38.76 -22.40 -2.82
CA LEU A 4 -38.03 -23.24 -1.85
C LEU A 4 -36.67 -23.60 -2.50
N TRP A 5 -35.54 -23.86 -1.83
CA TRP A 5 -35.18 -24.95 -0.90
C TRP A 5 -35.09 -26.36 -1.53
N THR A 6 -33.88 -26.90 -1.62
CA THR A 6 -33.54 -28.35 -1.51
C THR A 6 -32.04 -28.44 -1.18
N ILE A 7 -31.62 -28.57 0.08
CA ILE A 7 -31.42 -29.78 0.90
C ILE A 7 -30.51 -30.84 0.24
N CYS A 8 -29.34 -31.08 0.86
CA CYS A 8 -28.86 -32.43 1.13
C CYS A 8 -27.92 -32.42 2.36
N VAL A 9 -28.46 -32.86 3.49
CA VAL A 9 -27.77 -33.34 4.70
C VAL A 9 -28.36 -34.71 4.98
N ILE A 10 -27.52 -35.68 5.35
CA ILE A 10 -27.75 -36.89 6.18
C ILE A 10 -26.48 -37.75 5.99
N ALA A 11 -25.82 -38.36 6.96
CA ALA A 11 -25.83 -38.30 8.42
C ALA A 11 -24.60 -39.10 8.91
N SER A 12 -24.07 -38.74 10.08
CA SER A 12 -23.21 -39.60 10.90
C SER A 12 -24.05 -40.60 11.70
N PRO A 13 -23.43 -41.66 12.25
CA PRO A 13 -23.49 -41.91 13.69
C PRO A 13 -22.09 -42.27 14.24
N SER A 14 -21.51 -41.52 15.19
CA SER A 14 -21.68 -41.60 16.65
C SER A 14 -21.30 -42.93 17.29
N SER A 15 -20.14 -42.98 17.98
CA SER A 15 -20.00 -43.53 19.34
C SER A 15 -18.52 -43.48 19.81
N LEU A 16 -18.26 -42.64 20.82
CA LEU A 16 -17.13 -42.78 21.77
C LEU A 16 -17.47 -43.90 22.79
N PRO A 17 -16.47 -44.49 23.45
CA PRO A 17 -16.13 -44.03 24.80
C PRO A 17 -14.62 -44.02 25.14
N ASP A 18 -14.23 -43.09 26.01
CA ASP A 18 -12.99 -43.04 26.82
C ASP A 18 -13.21 -43.80 28.16
N PRO A 19 -12.29 -43.81 29.17
CA PRO A 19 -10.81 -43.91 29.21
C PRO A 19 -10.30 -44.88 30.32
N VAL A 20 -9.11 -45.51 30.21
CA VAL A 20 -8.37 -46.06 31.39
C VAL A 20 -6.85 -46.12 31.16
N THR A 21 -6.13 -45.30 31.93
CA THR A 21 -4.93 -45.54 32.77
C THR A 21 -3.76 -46.45 32.33
N SER A 22 -2.56 -45.90 32.61
CA SER A 22 -1.35 -46.52 33.20
C SER A 22 -0.18 -46.98 32.31
N MET A 23 0.97 -46.34 32.60
CA MET A 23 2.32 -46.89 32.85
C MET A 23 2.82 -48.09 32.02
N GLY A 24 4.06 -47.98 31.53
CA GLY A 24 4.92 -49.16 31.43
C GLY A 24 6.03 -49.08 30.39
N TRP A 25 7.25 -49.28 30.86
CA TRP A 25 8.52 -49.36 30.13
C TRP A 25 8.61 -50.33 28.93
N SER A 26 9.57 -49.97 28.05
CA SER A 26 10.48 -50.76 27.16
C SER A 26 10.88 -52.18 27.66
N PRO A 27 11.62 -53.06 26.92
CA PRO A 27 12.11 -53.10 25.51
C PRO A 27 11.89 -54.47 24.79
N ASN A 28 12.26 -54.54 23.49
CA ASN A 28 13.05 -55.60 22.80
C ASN A 28 12.53 -56.12 21.44
N HIS A 29 13.44 -55.99 20.46
CA HIS A 29 13.81 -56.91 19.37
C HIS A 29 12.81 -57.41 18.31
N ALA A 30 13.05 -56.98 17.05
CA ALA A 30 13.18 -57.83 15.84
C ALA A 30 13.60 -56.92 14.66
N LEU A 31 14.90 -56.83 14.31
CA LEU A 31 15.57 -57.54 13.20
C LEU A 31 14.79 -57.66 11.88
N THR A 32 15.24 -56.93 10.84
CA THR A 32 15.46 -57.30 9.41
C THR A 32 15.63 -56.03 8.53
N PRO A 33 16.15 -56.08 7.30
CA PRO A 33 17.57 -56.05 6.99
C PRO A 33 18.03 -54.78 6.25
N VAL A 34 19.34 -54.57 6.31
CA VAL A 34 20.13 -53.54 5.63
C VAL A 34 20.18 -53.80 4.12
N TYR A 35 19.85 -52.78 3.32
CA TYR A 35 20.35 -52.64 1.95
C TYR A 35 21.40 -51.54 1.94
N HIS A 36 22.66 -51.97 1.87
CA HIS A 36 23.80 -51.13 1.50
C HIS A 36 23.66 -50.77 0.02
N CYS A 37 23.72 -49.48 -0.30
CA CYS A 37 24.10 -49.04 -1.63
C CYS A 37 25.12 -47.91 -1.47
N ASP A 38 26.38 -48.29 -1.63
CA ASP A 38 27.52 -47.39 -1.68
C ASP A 38 27.40 -46.46 -2.88
N VAL A 39 27.33 -45.15 -2.63
CA VAL A 39 27.73 -44.15 -3.61
C VAL A 39 28.63 -43.13 -2.92
N MET A 40 29.87 -43.12 -3.38
CA MET A 40 30.97 -42.26 -2.99
C MET A 40 30.58 -40.78 -2.89
N MET A 41 30.92 -40.14 -1.77
CA MET A 41 31.03 -38.70 -1.66
C MET A 41 32.24 -38.19 -2.45
N PRO A 42 32.11 -37.17 -3.32
CA PRO A 42 33.23 -36.34 -3.70
C PRO A 42 33.44 -35.24 -2.65
N SER A 43 34.71 -35.07 -2.29
CA SER A 43 35.26 -34.15 -1.31
C SER A 43 34.76 -32.71 -1.42
N VAL A 44 34.63 -32.11 -0.23
CA VAL A 44 34.51 -30.67 0.01
C VAL A 44 35.65 -29.92 -0.69
N MET A 45 35.34 -29.24 -1.79
CA MET A 45 36.22 -28.20 -2.34
C MET A 45 35.73 -26.86 -1.82
N THR A 46 36.43 -26.34 -0.81
CA THR A 46 36.39 -24.93 -0.43
C THR A 46 36.97 -24.10 -1.57
N TYR A 47 36.11 -23.54 -2.44
CA TYR A 47 36.54 -22.51 -3.38
C TYR A 47 36.25 -21.13 -2.80
N SER A 48 37.32 -20.45 -2.40
CA SER A 48 37.36 -19.00 -2.28
C SER A 48 37.06 -18.40 -3.65
N ALA A 49 35.83 -17.94 -3.84
CA ALA A 49 35.47 -17.09 -4.97
C ALA A 49 35.61 -15.64 -4.51
N ASN A 50 36.78 -15.05 -4.73
CA ASN A 50 36.93 -13.61 -4.83
C ASN A 50 36.42 -13.18 -6.21
N PRO A 51 35.23 -12.56 -6.35
CA PRO A 51 34.94 -11.82 -7.55
C PRO A 51 35.85 -10.59 -7.58
N CYS A 52 36.85 -10.60 -8.47
CA CYS A 52 37.55 -9.39 -8.89
C CYS A 52 36.54 -8.42 -9.51
N PHE A 53 35.98 -7.54 -8.68
CA PHE A 53 35.35 -6.31 -9.15
C PHE A 53 36.47 -5.33 -9.53
N PRO A 54 36.39 -4.63 -10.66
CA PRO A 54 37.19 -3.42 -10.82
C PRO A 54 36.79 -2.43 -9.71
N PRO A 55 37.74 -1.75 -9.06
CA PRO A 55 37.40 -0.73 -8.09
C PRO A 55 36.53 0.32 -8.79
N PHE A 56 35.35 0.60 -8.22
CA PHE A 56 34.62 1.81 -8.58
C PHE A 56 35.57 2.99 -8.40
N PRO A 57 35.61 3.97 -9.32
CA PRO A 57 36.44 5.13 -9.14
C PRO A 57 36.04 5.81 -7.84
N GLU A 58 36.97 5.81 -6.89
CA GLU A 58 36.91 6.48 -5.60
C GLU A 58 36.90 7.99 -5.89
N ARG A 59 35.76 8.51 -6.33
CA ARG A 59 35.52 9.95 -6.32
C ARG A 59 35.27 10.30 -4.87
N ALA A 60 36.27 10.95 -4.28
CA ALA A 60 36.20 11.63 -2.99
C ALA A 60 34.78 12.14 -2.73
N GLU A 61 34.15 11.60 -1.70
CA GLU A 61 32.87 12.08 -1.14
C GLU A 61 33.09 13.48 -0.55
N HIS A 62 33.23 14.47 -1.42
CA HIS A 62 32.97 15.85 -1.05
C HIS A 62 31.47 16.01 -0.94
N ASP A 63 30.97 15.95 0.29
CA ASP A 63 29.70 16.45 0.81
C ASP A 63 28.70 16.93 -0.27
N GLU A 64 28.06 15.97 -0.95
CA GLU A 64 27.05 16.25 -1.97
C GLU A 64 25.68 16.65 -1.38
N THR A 65 25.57 16.77 -0.06
CA THR A 65 24.32 17.21 0.60
C THR A 65 23.91 18.64 0.23
N LEU A 66 24.85 19.45 -0.27
CA LEU A 66 24.63 20.85 -0.64
C LEU A 66 24.31 21.10 -2.12
N LYS A 67 24.38 20.10 -3.01
CA LYS A 67 24.12 20.31 -4.46
C LYS A 67 22.64 20.34 -4.83
N ASP A 68 21.74 19.95 -3.92
CA ASP A 68 20.28 19.96 -4.14
C ASP A 68 19.61 21.31 -3.76
N PHE A 69 20.39 22.31 -3.33
CA PHE A 69 19.91 23.69 -3.16
C PHE A 69 20.07 24.45 -4.47
N SER A 70 18.97 24.66 -5.20
CA SER A 70 18.94 25.76 -6.16
C SER A 70 19.21 27.07 -5.40
N ARG A 71 19.80 28.07 -6.05
CA ARG A 71 20.09 29.40 -5.47
C ARG A 71 18.83 30.15 -4.94
N GLU A 72 17.65 29.52 -4.97
CA GLU A 72 16.34 30.04 -4.60
C GLU A 72 15.66 29.27 -3.45
N GLY A 73 16.36 28.38 -2.72
CA GLY A 73 15.79 27.73 -1.52
C GLY A 73 14.65 26.75 -1.78
N THR A 74 14.55 26.25 -3.02
CA THR A 74 13.52 25.28 -3.43
C THR A 74 14.15 23.88 -3.53
N LEU A 75 13.57 22.90 -2.85
CA LEU A 75 14.01 21.50 -2.91
C LEU A 75 13.79 20.94 -4.32
N SER A 76 14.69 20.06 -4.78
CA SER A 76 14.64 19.43 -6.11
C SER A 76 13.50 18.41 -6.31
N TRP A 77 12.68 18.21 -5.28
CA TRP A 77 11.61 17.22 -5.22
C TRP A 77 10.37 17.79 -4.54
N ASN A 78 9.20 17.23 -4.87
CA ASN A 78 7.92 17.60 -4.26
C ASN A 78 7.35 16.44 -3.43
N LEU A 79 6.69 16.78 -2.33
CA LEU A 79 6.00 15.81 -1.48
C LEU A 79 4.51 15.85 -1.73
N GLU A 80 3.92 14.73 -2.13
CA GLU A 80 2.50 14.61 -2.41
C GLU A 80 1.84 13.60 -1.46
N PRO A 81 0.70 13.93 -0.84
CA PRO A 81 -0.06 12.96 -0.07
C PRO A 81 -0.73 11.95 -1.01
N VAL A 82 -0.77 10.68 -0.63
CA VAL A 82 -1.63 9.69 -1.29
C VAL A 82 -2.92 9.56 -0.51
N LEU A 83 -4.00 10.05 -1.14
CA LEU A 83 -5.33 10.14 -0.56
C LEU A 83 -6.30 9.22 -1.31
N HIS A 84 -7.41 8.90 -0.66
CA HIS A 84 -8.50 8.15 -1.28
C HIS A 84 -9.31 9.02 -2.24
N ASP A 85 -9.88 8.41 -3.28
CA ASP A 85 -10.62 9.11 -4.35
C ASP A 85 -11.83 9.90 -3.83
N ASP A 86 -12.42 9.51 -2.71
CA ASP A 86 -13.52 10.26 -2.08
C ASP A 86 -13.10 11.64 -1.52
N ILE A 87 -11.80 11.91 -1.40
CA ILE A 87 -11.25 13.21 -1.00
C ILE A 87 -10.82 14.03 -2.23
N THR A 88 -10.16 13.39 -3.19
CA THR A 88 -9.55 14.06 -4.34
C THR A 88 -10.51 14.21 -5.51
N GLY A 89 -11.42 13.25 -5.70
CA GLY A 89 -12.39 13.20 -6.78
C GLY A 89 -13.62 14.06 -6.56
N ASP A 90 -14.48 14.06 -7.57
CA ASP A 90 -15.73 14.81 -7.58
C ASP A 90 -16.81 14.10 -6.77
N LEU A 91 -17.77 14.88 -6.25
CA LEU A 91 -18.84 14.32 -5.45
C LEU A 91 -19.84 13.56 -6.32
N PRO A 92 -20.19 12.30 -5.98
CA PRO A 92 -21.23 11.57 -6.68
C PRO A 92 -22.57 12.29 -6.54
N LEU A 93 -23.30 12.39 -7.64
CA LEU A 93 -24.55 13.14 -7.73
C LEU A 93 -25.76 12.20 -7.75
N VAL A 94 -26.87 12.66 -7.19
CA VAL A 94 -28.17 11.99 -7.21
C VAL A 94 -29.26 13.00 -7.51
N ASP A 95 -30.31 12.58 -8.20
CA ASP A 95 -31.47 13.42 -8.44
C ASP A 95 -32.46 13.31 -7.27
N VAL A 96 -33.05 14.44 -6.88
CA VAL A 96 -34.10 14.54 -5.86
C VAL A 96 -35.29 15.31 -6.39
N PHE A 97 -36.47 15.05 -5.85
CA PHE A 97 -37.64 15.88 -6.08
C PHE A 97 -37.67 17.03 -5.09
N VAL A 98 -37.85 18.24 -5.61
CA VAL A 98 -37.93 19.49 -4.85
C VAL A 98 -39.21 20.19 -5.21
N ASP A 99 -39.89 20.77 -4.23
CA ASP A 99 -41.05 21.64 -4.44
C ASP A 99 -40.83 22.96 -3.68
N THR A 100 -41.56 24.00 -4.07
CA THR A 100 -41.49 25.32 -3.46
C THR A 100 -42.60 25.48 -2.44
N ILE A 101 -42.23 25.93 -1.24
CA ILE A 101 -43.14 26.31 -0.16
C ILE A 101 -43.66 27.72 -0.45
N VAL A 102 -44.93 27.81 -0.82
CA VAL A 102 -45.63 29.08 -1.09
C VAL A 102 -46.03 29.75 0.23
N GLU A 103 -46.57 28.97 1.17
CA GLU A 103 -47.06 29.45 2.46
C GLU A 103 -46.10 29.13 3.60
N LYS A 104 -45.23 30.09 3.95
CA LYS A 104 -44.17 29.90 4.96
C LYS A 104 -44.65 29.42 6.33
N LYS A 105 -45.90 29.70 6.72
CA LYS A 105 -46.51 29.21 7.98
C LYS A 105 -46.54 27.68 8.08
N HIS A 106 -46.55 26.97 6.95
CA HIS A 106 -46.58 25.51 6.90
C HIS A 106 -45.20 24.84 6.91
N THR A 107 -44.10 25.61 6.86
CA THR A 107 -42.73 25.07 6.75
C THR A 107 -42.38 24.09 7.87
N SER A 108 -42.64 24.45 9.13
CA SER A 108 -42.28 23.61 10.28
C SER A 108 -43.02 22.28 10.26
N ARG A 109 -44.33 22.33 9.97
CA ARG A 109 -45.19 21.15 9.83
C ARG A 109 -44.70 20.23 8.70
N LEU A 110 -44.48 20.80 7.51
CA LEU A 110 -44.00 20.05 6.33
C LEU A 110 -42.67 19.34 6.61
N ILE A 111 -41.72 20.01 7.27
CA ILE A 111 -40.44 19.38 7.63
C ILE A 111 -40.65 18.21 8.60
N GLN A 112 -41.51 18.37 9.62
CA GLN A 112 -41.79 17.32 10.59
C GLN A 112 -42.47 16.11 9.92
N GLU A 113 -43.49 16.34 9.11
CA GLU A 113 -44.18 15.28 8.36
C GLU A 113 -43.25 14.57 7.38
N LEU A 114 -42.47 15.32 6.59
CA LEU A 114 -41.51 14.74 5.65
C LEU A 114 -40.43 13.92 6.36
N ASN A 115 -39.98 14.32 7.54
CA ASN A 115 -38.99 13.55 8.28
C ASN A 115 -39.55 12.23 8.86
N VAL A 116 -40.85 12.19 9.15
CA VAL A 116 -41.54 10.99 9.67
C VAL A 116 -41.95 10.06 8.53
N LEU A 117 -42.61 10.59 7.50
CA LEU A 117 -43.19 9.83 6.40
C LEU A 117 -42.17 9.49 5.31
N TYR A 118 -41.23 10.41 5.03
CA TYR A 118 -40.26 10.30 3.93
C TYR A 118 -38.83 10.68 4.37
N PRO A 119 -38.26 9.96 5.35
CA PRO A 119 -36.90 10.18 5.81
C PRO A 119 -35.90 9.89 4.67
N ILE A 120 -34.83 10.69 4.59
CA ILE A 120 -33.77 10.51 3.59
C ILE A 120 -32.44 10.31 4.33
N PRO A 121 -32.17 9.10 4.88
CA PRO A 121 -31.02 8.87 5.74
C PRO A 121 -29.68 9.02 5.02
N SER A 122 -29.63 8.78 3.71
CA SER A 122 -28.41 8.93 2.90
C SER A 122 -28.01 10.39 2.66
N LEU A 123 -28.93 11.37 2.81
CA LEU A 123 -28.71 12.79 2.48
C LEU A 123 -28.81 13.72 3.69
N GLN A 124 -28.53 13.23 4.90
CA GLN A 124 -28.63 14.02 6.14
C GLN A 124 -27.66 15.22 6.19
N HIS A 125 -26.61 15.23 5.36
CA HIS A 125 -25.71 16.36 5.22
C HIS A 125 -26.33 17.54 4.47
N LEU A 126 -27.37 17.32 3.66
CA LEU A 126 -28.07 18.39 2.93
C LEU A 126 -29.07 19.09 3.84
N LYS A 127 -29.26 20.40 3.64
CA LYS A 127 -30.36 21.11 4.32
C LYS A 127 -31.68 20.70 3.69
N ARG A 128 -32.65 20.21 4.47
CA ARG A 128 -33.95 19.78 3.95
C ARG A 128 -34.72 20.90 3.24
N VAL A 129 -34.58 22.12 3.75
CA VAL A 129 -35.18 23.34 3.20
C VAL A 129 -34.10 24.38 2.93
N TYR A 130 -34.19 25.03 1.78
CA TYR A 130 -33.33 26.16 1.40
C TYR A 130 -34.14 27.27 0.76
N LYS A 131 -34.09 28.46 1.35
CA LYS A 131 -34.94 29.60 0.97
C LYS A 131 -36.41 29.20 1.05
N THR A 132 -37.05 28.95 -0.09
CA THR A 132 -38.43 28.48 -0.21
C THR A 132 -38.54 27.05 -0.72
N ASP A 133 -37.44 26.42 -1.11
CA ASP A 133 -37.47 25.10 -1.72
C ASP A 133 -37.24 23.99 -0.68
N VAL A 134 -37.98 22.90 -0.79
CA VAL A 134 -37.91 21.75 0.11
C VAL A 134 -37.66 20.46 -0.67
N ILE A 135 -36.72 19.64 -0.19
CA ILE A 135 -36.51 18.30 -0.74
C ILE A 135 -37.65 17.39 -0.26
N LEU A 136 -38.31 16.72 -1.19
CA LEU A 136 -39.40 15.79 -0.92
C LEU A 136 -38.90 14.36 -0.77
N SER A 137 -38.15 13.86 -1.76
CA SER A 137 -37.65 12.48 -1.81
C SER A 137 -36.50 12.34 -2.82
N ILE A 138 -35.83 11.19 -2.80
CA ILE A 138 -34.86 10.83 -3.86
C ILE A 138 -35.62 10.46 -5.13
N ALA A 139 -35.23 11.05 -6.25
CA ALA A 139 -35.83 10.77 -7.55
C ALA A 139 -35.24 9.46 -8.09
N GLY A 140 -35.94 8.35 -7.87
CA GLY A 140 -35.71 7.11 -8.61
C GLY A 140 -36.25 7.23 -10.05
N ASP A 141 -36.84 6.14 -10.55
CA ASP A 141 -37.43 6.09 -11.89
C ASP A 141 -38.82 6.75 -11.99
N ALA A 142 -39.35 7.25 -10.87
CA ALA A 142 -40.67 7.88 -10.81
C ALA A 142 -40.75 9.16 -11.68
N SER A 143 -41.92 9.40 -12.27
CA SER A 143 -42.22 10.69 -12.92
C SER A 143 -42.49 11.79 -11.88
N LEU A 144 -42.50 13.05 -12.32
CA LEU A 144 -42.81 14.19 -11.45
C LEU A 144 -44.23 14.12 -10.89
N GLU A 145 -45.18 13.68 -11.70
CA GLU A 145 -46.59 13.50 -11.33
C GLU A 145 -46.74 12.40 -10.28
N GLN A 146 -46.09 11.25 -10.50
CA GLN A 146 -46.09 10.13 -9.56
C GLN A 146 -45.48 10.49 -8.20
N CYS A 147 -44.55 11.45 -8.15
CA CYS A 147 -43.95 11.90 -6.91
C CYS A 147 -45.00 12.47 -5.95
N LEU A 148 -45.77 13.47 -6.38
CA LEU A 148 -46.75 14.12 -5.49
C LEU A 148 -47.92 13.21 -5.15
N ASP A 149 -48.42 12.46 -6.13
CA ASP A 149 -49.53 11.55 -5.89
C ASP A 149 -49.13 10.43 -4.90
N GLY A 150 -47.90 9.91 -5.03
CA GLY A 150 -47.34 8.97 -4.06
C GLY A 150 -47.19 9.58 -2.67
N LEU A 151 -46.71 10.83 -2.57
CA LEU A 151 -46.55 11.53 -1.29
C LEU A 151 -47.90 11.73 -0.57
N LYS A 152 -48.92 12.18 -1.31
CA LYS A 152 -50.29 12.36 -0.80
C LYS A 152 -50.92 11.02 -0.40
N ALA A 153 -50.73 9.97 -1.20
CA ALA A 153 -51.23 8.63 -0.88
C ALA A 153 -50.62 8.07 0.41
N GLY A 154 -49.37 8.40 0.72
CA GLY A 154 -48.73 8.07 2.01
C GLY A 154 -49.03 9.06 3.13
N GLY A 155 -50.01 9.95 2.97
CA GLY A 155 -50.56 10.78 4.05
C GLY A 155 -49.89 12.14 4.25
N LEU A 156 -49.05 12.62 3.32
CA LEU A 156 -48.48 13.96 3.41
C LEU A 156 -49.56 15.04 3.13
N ASP A 157 -49.73 16.01 4.04
CA ASP A 157 -50.55 17.18 3.76
C ASP A 157 -49.77 18.17 2.90
N ALA A 158 -50.01 18.13 1.58
CA ALA A 158 -49.39 18.99 0.59
C ALA A 158 -49.79 20.47 0.67
N THR A 159 -50.66 20.87 1.62
CA THR A 159 -51.03 22.28 1.81
C THR A 159 -49.79 23.14 2.07
N GLY A 160 -49.67 24.23 1.31
CA GLY A 160 -48.55 25.17 1.37
C GLY A 160 -47.37 24.86 0.44
N LEU A 161 -47.40 23.72 -0.28
CA LEU A 161 -46.52 23.46 -1.42
C LEU A 161 -47.10 24.05 -2.71
N SER A 162 -46.25 24.28 -3.72
CA SER A 162 -46.69 24.80 -5.02
C SER A 162 -47.48 23.76 -5.83
N GLY A 163 -47.24 22.47 -5.57
CA GLY A 163 -47.87 21.38 -6.30
C GLY A 163 -47.19 21.07 -7.64
N VAL A 164 -46.06 21.73 -7.95
CA VAL A 164 -45.30 21.54 -9.18
C VAL A 164 -43.86 21.16 -8.81
N PRO A 165 -43.60 19.88 -8.48
CA PRO A 165 -42.27 19.44 -8.12
C PRO A 165 -41.35 19.55 -9.34
N ARG A 166 -40.06 19.74 -9.07
CA ARG A 166 -39.00 19.72 -10.07
C ARG A 166 -37.92 18.74 -9.66
N ARG A 167 -37.21 18.21 -10.65
CA ARG A 167 -36.03 17.37 -10.42
C ARG A 167 -34.81 18.26 -10.22
N GLN A 168 -34.05 18.04 -9.15
CA GLN A 168 -32.85 18.78 -8.82
C GLN A 168 -31.71 17.80 -8.58
N ARG A 169 -30.56 18.05 -9.19
CA ARG A 169 -29.35 17.27 -8.94
C ARG A 169 -28.62 17.78 -7.70
N VAL A 170 -28.25 16.88 -6.79
CA VAL A 170 -27.58 17.19 -5.52
C VAL A 170 -26.46 16.19 -5.22
N CYS A 171 -25.56 16.53 -4.31
CA CYS A 171 -24.49 15.63 -3.89
C CYS A 171 -25.02 14.50 -2.99
N SER A 172 -24.75 13.25 -3.39
CA SER A 172 -25.17 12.06 -2.66
C SER A 172 -24.34 11.77 -1.42
N SER A 173 -23.10 12.26 -1.36
CA SER A 173 -22.22 12.15 -0.20
C SER A 173 -21.85 13.52 0.36
N SER A 174 -21.51 13.56 1.65
CA SER A 174 -21.03 14.77 2.32
C SER A 174 -19.67 15.22 1.76
N PRO A 175 -19.47 16.52 1.48
CA PRO A 175 -18.17 17.05 1.10
C PRO A 175 -17.15 16.85 2.22
N LYS A 176 -15.93 16.43 1.86
CA LYS A 176 -14.81 16.28 2.79
C LYS A 176 -13.83 17.45 2.76
N THR A 177 -13.73 18.12 1.61
CA THR A 177 -12.80 19.23 1.40
C THR A 177 -13.54 20.53 1.14
N ARG A 178 -12.86 21.66 1.34
CA ARG A 178 -13.40 23.00 1.04
C ARG A 178 -13.77 23.14 -0.44
N ARG A 179 -12.95 22.58 -1.35
CA ARG A 179 -13.23 22.51 -2.79
C ARG A 179 -14.57 21.82 -3.05
N GLN A 180 -14.71 20.59 -2.55
CA GLN A 180 -15.94 19.80 -2.70
C GLN A 180 -17.14 20.51 -2.09
N PHE A 181 -16.99 21.18 -0.94
CA PHE A 181 -18.06 21.94 -0.31
C PHE A 181 -18.53 23.12 -1.16
N GLN A 182 -17.59 23.87 -1.75
CA GLN A 182 -17.91 24.97 -2.64
C GLN A 182 -18.70 24.48 -3.86
N GLU A 183 -18.24 23.39 -4.48
CA GLU A 183 -18.94 22.75 -5.61
C GLU A 183 -20.32 22.23 -5.22
N ALA A 184 -20.45 21.54 -4.07
CA ALA A 184 -21.71 21.03 -3.57
C ALA A 184 -22.73 22.14 -3.33
N THR A 185 -22.29 23.27 -2.75
CA THR A 185 -23.15 24.40 -2.42
C THR A 185 -23.75 25.07 -3.65
N LEU A 186 -23.11 24.96 -4.82
CA LEU A 186 -23.67 25.42 -6.09
C LEU A 186 -24.91 24.60 -6.51
N LEU A 187 -24.96 23.33 -6.11
CA LEU A 187 -26.08 22.43 -6.42
C LEU A 187 -27.17 22.51 -5.35
N TRP A 188 -26.78 22.38 -4.07
CA TRP A 188 -27.68 22.47 -2.92
C TRP A 188 -26.90 22.74 -1.63
N PRO A 189 -27.40 23.57 -0.70
CA PRO A 189 -26.68 23.82 0.54
C PRO A 189 -26.56 22.55 1.40
N CYS A 190 -25.37 22.35 1.92
CA CYS A 190 -25.05 21.27 2.85
C CYS A 190 -24.37 21.80 4.11
N ASN A 191 -24.39 20.99 5.16
CA ASN A 191 -23.58 21.21 6.35
C ASN A 191 -22.15 20.75 6.06
N PHE A 192 -21.17 21.56 6.43
CA PHE A 192 -19.76 21.25 6.24
C PHE A 192 -18.96 21.72 7.44
N HIS A 193 -18.16 20.80 7.96
CA HIS A 193 -17.18 21.07 8.99
C HIS A 193 -15.81 20.80 8.40
N GLU A 194 -15.01 21.86 8.29
CA GLU A 194 -13.70 21.79 7.66
C GLU A 194 -12.72 20.99 8.52
N ASP A 195 -12.13 19.95 7.91
CA ASP A 195 -10.97 19.27 8.49
C ASP A 195 -9.71 20.10 8.22
N LYS A 196 -9.34 20.91 9.22
CA LYS A 196 -8.14 21.77 9.16
C LYS A 196 -6.85 20.99 8.93
N TYR A 197 -6.79 19.72 9.34
CA TYR A 197 -5.63 18.88 9.10
C TYR A 197 -5.56 18.49 7.63
N LEU A 198 -6.67 17.99 7.08
CA LEU A 198 -6.76 17.62 5.66
C LEU A 198 -6.49 18.81 4.73
N GLU A 199 -7.00 19.99 5.06
CA GLU A 199 -6.73 21.20 4.28
C GLU A 199 -5.25 21.63 4.32
N LYS A 200 -4.55 21.40 5.43
CA LYS A 200 -3.09 21.59 5.49
C LYS A 200 -2.35 20.58 4.63
N VAL A 201 -2.82 19.34 4.59
CA VAL A 201 -2.28 18.26 3.75
C VAL A 201 -2.43 18.62 2.27
N LEU A 202 -3.64 18.96 1.84
CA LEU A 202 -3.95 19.34 0.44
C LEU A 202 -3.20 20.60 0.00
N ALA A 203 -3.06 21.58 0.90
CA ALA A 203 -2.31 22.79 0.60
C ALA A 203 -0.77 22.60 0.63
N GLY A 204 -0.26 21.40 0.91
CA GLY A 204 1.18 21.14 1.01
C GLY A 204 1.87 21.85 2.18
N ARG A 205 1.10 22.29 3.18
CA ARG A 205 1.57 23.07 4.36
C ARG A 205 1.74 22.21 5.61
N LEU A 206 1.56 20.90 5.50
CA LEU A 206 1.70 19.98 6.63
C LEU A 206 3.13 19.97 7.20
N PHE A 207 4.14 20.05 6.32
CA PHE A 207 5.55 19.92 6.68
C PHE A 207 6.28 21.23 6.44
N THR A 208 7.06 21.66 7.44
CA THR A 208 7.95 22.81 7.33
C THR A 208 9.15 22.48 6.44
N VAL A 209 9.92 23.51 6.05
CA VAL A 209 11.19 23.30 5.31
C VAL A 209 12.15 22.42 6.10
N LYS A 210 12.22 22.59 7.43
CA LYS A 210 13.04 21.78 8.33
C LYS A 210 12.61 20.30 8.30
N ASP A 211 11.30 20.05 8.34
CA ASP A 211 10.78 18.68 8.27
C ASP A 211 11.13 18.02 6.93
N LYS A 212 11.03 18.77 5.82
CA LYS A 212 11.39 18.26 4.49
C LYS A 212 12.89 17.95 4.37
N LEU A 213 13.76 18.78 4.95
CA LEU A 213 15.20 18.48 5.00
C LEU A 213 15.50 17.22 5.81
N GLN A 214 14.78 17.01 6.91
CA GLN A 214 14.90 15.79 7.70
C GLN A 214 14.39 14.56 6.92
N GLN A 215 13.27 14.68 6.21
CA GLN A 215 12.75 13.63 5.32
C GLN A 215 13.76 13.28 4.21
N GLN A 216 14.41 14.29 3.63
CA GLN A 216 15.48 14.10 2.66
C GLN A 216 16.64 13.29 3.26
N ARG A 217 17.14 13.67 4.44
CA ARG A 217 18.21 12.95 5.13
C ARG A 217 17.89 11.48 5.36
N PHE A 218 16.67 11.15 5.80
CA PHE A 218 16.27 9.75 5.98
C PHE A 218 16.12 8.99 4.67
N MET A 219 15.62 9.65 3.61
CA MET A 219 15.57 9.03 2.29
C MET A 219 16.98 8.80 1.71
N GLU A 220 17.95 9.67 2.00
CA GLU A 220 19.35 9.45 1.62
C GLU A 220 19.94 8.24 2.32
N MET A 221 19.61 8.01 3.60
CA MET A 221 19.98 6.77 4.28
C MET A 221 19.33 5.55 3.64
N ALA A 222 18.06 5.64 3.25
CA ALA A 222 17.38 4.57 2.53
C ALA A 222 18.02 4.31 1.15
N LEU A 223 18.48 5.35 0.45
CA LEU A 223 19.23 5.24 -0.81
C LEU A 223 20.60 4.58 -0.61
N LYS A 224 21.31 4.87 0.49
CA LYS A 224 22.56 4.18 0.84
C LYS A 224 22.30 2.68 1.04
N ALA A 225 21.28 2.32 1.83
CA ALA A 225 20.86 0.93 2.02
C ALA A 225 20.45 0.26 0.70
N ALA A 226 19.75 0.97 -0.18
CA ALA A 226 19.40 0.48 -1.51
C ALA A 226 20.64 0.19 -2.37
N ARG A 227 21.68 1.03 -2.33
CA ARG A 227 22.94 0.80 -3.05
C ARG A 227 23.67 -0.45 -2.53
N VAL A 228 23.69 -0.67 -1.21
CA VAL A 228 24.22 -1.90 -0.61
C VAL A 228 23.44 -3.14 -1.09
N SER A 229 22.11 -3.04 -1.20
CA SER A 229 21.34 -4.14 -1.81
C SER A 229 21.82 -4.45 -3.24
N VAL A 230 22.13 -3.44 -4.07
CA VAL A 230 22.64 -3.67 -5.43
C VAL A 230 23.98 -4.39 -5.43
N THR A 231 24.93 -3.99 -4.57
CA THR A 231 26.25 -4.64 -4.50
C THR A 231 26.16 -6.09 -4.05
N MET A 232 25.15 -6.41 -3.23
CA MET A 232 24.83 -7.77 -2.78
C MET A 232 23.97 -8.56 -3.78
N GLY A 233 23.73 -8.02 -4.99
CA GLY A 233 22.91 -8.67 -6.00
C GLY A 233 21.41 -8.66 -5.72
N GLY A 234 20.91 -7.77 -4.85
CA GLY A 234 19.49 -7.53 -4.61
C GLY A 234 18.87 -6.52 -5.59
N CYS A 235 17.60 -6.17 -5.37
CA CYS A 235 16.83 -5.33 -6.30
C CYS A 235 17.00 -3.81 -6.10
N GLY A 236 17.98 -3.36 -5.31
CA GLY A 236 18.27 -1.94 -5.14
C GLY A 236 17.16 -1.15 -4.44
N THR A 237 16.56 -1.74 -3.41
CA THR A 237 15.52 -1.09 -2.59
C THR A 237 15.98 -1.02 -1.13
N GLY A 238 15.77 0.12 -0.49
CA GLY A 238 16.11 0.39 0.91
C GLY A 238 14.95 1.03 1.68
N ALA A 239 14.99 0.86 3.00
CA ALA A 239 13.99 1.25 3.97
C ALA A 239 14.65 1.80 5.25
N VAL A 240 14.09 2.84 5.86
CA VAL A 240 14.53 3.40 7.15
C VAL A 240 13.32 3.64 8.03
N ILE A 241 13.32 3.13 9.26
CA ILE A 241 12.28 3.38 10.27
C ILE A 241 12.85 4.33 11.33
N VAL A 242 12.08 5.36 11.68
CA VAL A 242 12.49 6.40 12.62
C VAL A 242 11.42 6.66 13.68
N ASP A 243 11.86 7.08 14.87
CA ASP A 243 10.97 7.60 15.90
C ASP A 243 10.87 9.13 15.80
N PRO A 244 9.70 9.67 15.40
CA PRO A 244 9.48 11.10 15.25
C PRO A 244 9.33 11.85 16.58
N LYS A 245 9.12 11.16 17.71
CA LYS A 245 8.89 11.79 19.03
C LYS A 245 10.17 12.05 19.80
N MET A 246 11.23 11.29 19.53
CA MET A 246 12.51 11.48 20.23
C MET A 246 13.23 12.73 19.72
N SER A 247 13.76 13.52 20.66
CA SER A 247 14.55 14.73 20.40
C SER A 247 15.69 14.41 19.42
N GLY A 248 15.58 14.84 18.16
CA GLY A 248 16.57 14.56 17.10
C GLY A 248 16.17 13.50 16.06
N THR A 249 14.95 12.93 16.16
CA THR A 249 14.41 11.88 15.26
C THR A 249 15.40 10.72 15.05
N GLN A 250 15.42 9.80 16.02
CA GLN A 250 16.34 8.67 16.04
C GLN A 250 15.97 7.64 14.96
N VAL A 251 16.99 7.15 14.26
CA VAL A 251 16.87 6.00 13.37
C VAL A 251 16.78 4.73 14.23
N ILE A 252 15.71 3.96 14.05
CA ILE A 252 15.44 2.73 14.80
C ILE A 252 15.95 1.50 14.05
N ALA A 253 15.72 1.45 12.74
CA ALA A 253 16.16 0.35 11.90
C ALA A 253 16.40 0.82 10.46
N VAL A 254 17.38 0.20 9.80
CA VAL A 254 17.63 0.36 8.36
C VAL A 254 17.61 -1.01 7.72
N GLY A 255 16.70 -1.20 6.76
CA GLY A 255 16.55 -2.45 6.01
C GLY A 255 16.83 -2.25 4.53
N TYR A 256 17.28 -3.30 3.87
CA TYR A 256 17.45 -3.32 2.42
C TYR A 256 16.90 -4.61 1.83
N ASP A 257 16.76 -4.63 0.52
CA ASP A 257 16.21 -5.77 -0.21
C ASP A 257 17.20 -6.93 -0.24
N GLU A 258 16.82 -8.05 0.39
CA GLU A 258 17.56 -9.30 0.47
C GLU A 258 16.83 -10.42 -0.32
N ARG A 259 16.14 -10.08 -1.41
CA ARG A 259 15.45 -11.10 -2.22
C ARG A 259 16.38 -12.12 -2.88
N GLY A 260 17.68 -11.80 -2.97
CA GLY A 260 18.70 -12.77 -3.34
C GLY A 260 18.81 -13.95 -2.36
N GLU A 261 18.46 -13.74 -1.09
CA GLU A 261 18.43 -14.78 -0.04
C GLU A 261 17.04 -15.44 0.05
N HIS A 262 15.98 -14.63 0.13
CA HIS A 262 14.61 -15.15 0.24
C HIS A 262 13.58 -14.18 -0.37
N PRO A 263 12.61 -14.67 -1.18
CA PRO A 263 11.71 -13.82 -1.96
C PRO A 263 10.83 -12.88 -1.11
N LEU A 264 10.57 -13.22 0.15
CA LEU A 264 9.78 -12.37 1.07
C LEU A 264 10.60 -11.29 1.81
N LYS A 265 11.94 -11.31 1.71
CA LYS A 265 12.82 -10.35 2.39
C LYS A 265 12.95 -9.04 1.63
N HIS A 266 11.82 -8.35 1.48
CA HIS A 266 11.78 -6.99 0.96
C HIS A 266 12.30 -6.01 2.01
N ALA A 267 12.84 -4.86 1.57
CA ALA A 267 13.41 -3.85 2.46
C ALA A 267 12.47 -3.43 3.61
N ALA A 268 11.16 -3.26 3.33
CA ALA A 268 10.18 -2.92 4.36
C ALA A 268 10.00 -4.04 5.40
N MET A 269 9.97 -5.30 4.96
CA MET A 269 9.84 -6.45 5.85
C MET A 269 11.09 -6.60 6.73
N VAL A 270 12.28 -6.46 6.12
CA VAL A 270 13.56 -6.51 6.83
C VAL A 270 13.63 -5.41 7.89
N ALA A 271 13.23 -4.18 7.56
CA ALA A 271 13.20 -3.08 8.52
C ALA A 271 12.24 -3.34 9.69
N VAL A 272 11.04 -3.86 9.43
CA VAL A 272 10.08 -4.24 10.50
C VAL A 272 10.64 -5.37 11.37
N ASP A 273 11.28 -6.36 10.77
CA ASP A 273 11.91 -7.46 11.49
C ASP A 273 13.02 -6.99 12.43
N LEU A 274 13.85 -6.05 11.97
CA LEU A 274 14.92 -5.43 12.78
C LEU A 274 14.36 -4.66 13.97
N VAL A 275 13.22 -3.94 13.81
CA VAL A 275 12.52 -3.31 14.94
C VAL A 275 12.04 -4.37 15.93
N ALA A 276 11.42 -5.45 15.45
CA ALA A 276 10.93 -6.54 16.29
C ALA A 276 12.06 -7.18 17.09
N ARG A 277 13.24 -7.40 16.48
CA ARG A 277 14.44 -7.90 17.17
C ARG A 277 14.92 -6.98 18.28
N GLY A 278 14.98 -5.68 18.02
CA GLY A 278 15.32 -4.68 19.04
C GLY A 278 14.38 -4.70 20.26
N GLN A 279 13.19 -5.28 20.11
CA GLN A 279 12.17 -5.43 21.15
C GLN A 279 12.09 -6.87 21.72
N GLY A 280 13.06 -7.73 21.41
CA GLY A 280 13.12 -9.12 21.89
C GLY A 280 12.27 -10.12 21.09
N GLY A 281 11.80 -9.73 19.90
CA GLY A 281 11.15 -10.61 18.91
C GLY A 281 12.06 -10.88 17.70
N GLY A 282 11.48 -10.93 16.51
CA GLY A 282 12.21 -11.11 15.25
C GLY A 282 12.10 -12.52 14.65
N THR A 283 11.83 -12.51 13.35
CA THR A 283 11.85 -13.57 12.34
C THR A 283 13.21 -14.15 12.02
N TRP A 284 13.94 -13.31 11.30
CA TRP A 284 15.00 -13.76 10.44
C TRP A 284 16.35 -13.71 11.15
N GLU A 285 17.36 -14.33 10.54
CA GLU A 285 18.75 -13.98 10.81
C GLU A 285 19.20 -13.04 9.68
N VAL A 286 18.99 -11.75 9.92
CA VAL A 286 19.49 -10.67 9.04
C VAL A 286 20.85 -10.29 9.57
N LYS A 287 21.86 -10.37 8.71
CA LYS A 287 23.21 -9.92 9.03
C LYS A 287 23.17 -8.41 9.09
N CYS A 288 23.17 -7.83 10.28
CA CYS A 288 23.55 -6.43 10.45
C CYS A 288 24.99 -6.31 9.95
N ARG A 289 25.17 -5.83 8.73
CA ARG A 289 26.49 -5.49 8.22
C ARG A 289 26.70 -4.01 8.49
N ASP A 290 27.78 -3.71 9.20
CA ASP A 290 28.24 -2.36 9.57
C ASP A 290 28.45 -1.42 8.37
N GLU A 291 28.34 -1.94 7.13
CA GLU A 291 28.48 -1.25 5.85
C GLU A 291 27.56 -0.02 5.68
N ILE A 292 26.47 0.10 6.45
CA ILE A 292 25.55 1.25 6.37
C ILE A 292 25.91 2.37 7.38
N GLY A 293 26.89 2.15 8.26
CA GLY A 293 27.38 3.15 9.21
C GLY A 293 26.35 3.57 10.27
N VAL A 294 25.34 2.72 10.51
CA VAL A 294 24.34 2.91 11.58
C VAL A 294 24.60 1.86 12.64
N GLU A 295 25.20 2.29 13.76
CA GLU A 295 25.32 1.45 14.95
C GLU A 295 23.93 1.07 15.44
N ASN A 296 23.52 -0.17 15.20
CA ASN A 296 22.37 -0.76 15.88
C ASN A 296 22.78 -0.99 17.34
N LYS A 297 22.56 0.01 18.21
CA LYS A 297 22.94 0.00 19.64
C LYS A 297 22.30 -1.12 20.49
N ASN A 298 21.61 -2.08 19.89
CA ASN A 298 20.88 -3.15 20.57
C ASN A 298 21.52 -4.54 20.44
N GLU A 299 22.65 -4.71 19.75
CA GLU A 299 23.23 -6.04 19.52
C GLU A 299 24.10 -6.61 20.67
N HIS A 300 24.29 -5.91 21.78
CA HIS A 300 25.11 -6.39 22.91
C HIS A 300 24.39 -6.35 24.27
N LYS A 301 23.31 -7.12 24.42
CA LYS A 301 22.88 -7.64 25.73
C LYS A 301 22.38 -9.08 25.63
N LYS A 302 23.32 -10.02 25.46
CA LYS A 302 23.18 -11.40 25.96
C LYS A 302 23.77 -11.45 27.37
N SER A 303 23.01 -11.03 28.37
CA SER A 303 23.23 -11.41 29.78
C SER A 303 21.93 -11.19 30.55
N GLY A 304 21.58 -12.15 31.40
CA GLY A 304 20.24 -12.29 31.99
C GLY A 304 19.88 -11.17 32.96
N SER A 305 19.22 -10.14 32.45
CA SER A 305 18.61 -9.05 33.21
C SER A 305 17.19 -8.88 32.68
N GLU A 306 16.23 -8.81 33.59
CA GLU A 306 14.78 -8.76 33.33
C GLU A 306 14.42 -7.86 32.14
N ASN A 307 13.71 -8.48 31.19
CA ASN A 307 13.32 -7.92 29.90
C ASN A 307 12.27 -6.81 30.07
N THR A 308 12.70 -5.64 30.53
CA THR A 308 11.85 -4.44 30.51
C THR A 308 11.72 -4.03 29.04
N LYS A 309 10.55 -4.27 28.44
CA LYS A 309 10.22 -3.82 27.07
C LYS A 309 10.40 -2.30 26.98
N THR A 310 11.55 -1.84 26.53
CA THR A 310 11.82 -0.41 26.31
C THR A 310 11.42 -0.04 24.89
N GLY A 311 10.22 0.50 24.71
CA GLY A 311 9.74 1.00 23.41
C GLY A 311 8.24 0.78 23.18
N PRO A 312 7.65 1.45 22.18
CA PRO A 312 6.27 1.20 21.76
C PRO A 312 6.13 -0.21 21.16
N TYR A 313 4.89 -0.72 21.09
CA TYR A 313 4.62 -2.00 20.44
C TYR A 313 5.00 -1.96 18.95
N LEU A 314 5.99 -2.75 18.55
CA LEU A 314 6.48 -2.85 17.17
C LEU A 314 6.81 -1.45 16.60
N CYS A 315 6.25 -1.08 15.45
CA CYS A 315 6.48 0.23 14.81
C CYS A 315 5.41 1.28 15.19
N THR A 316 4.70 1.10 16.31
CA THR A 316 3.61 2.00 16.70
C THR A 316 4.13 3.43 16.90
N GLY A 317 3.62 4.36 16.09
CA GLY A 317 3.99 5.77 16.16
C GLY A 317 5.24 6.15 15.36
N TYR A 318 5.90 5.20 14.69
CA TYR A 318 7.09 5.43 13.87
C TYR A 318 6.76 5.80 12.44
N ASP A 319 7.68 6.51 11.80
CA ASP A 319 7.60 6.82 10.37
C ASP A 319 8.60 5.94 9.60
N ILE A 320 8.23 5.51 8.39
CA ILE A 320 9.11 4.73 7.52
C ILE A 320 9.37 5.47 6.21
N TYR A 321 10.62 5.44 5.75
CA TYR A 321 11.09 5.98 4.48
C TYR A 321 11.50 4.83 3.57
N LEU A 322 10.90 4.75 2.39
CA LEU A 322 11.13 3.69 1.41
C LEU A 322 11.58 4.29 0.09
N THR A 323 12.69 3.82 -0.47
CA THR A 323 13.12 4.26 -1.81
C THR A 323 12.07 3.96 -2.88
N ARG A 324 11.34 2.85 -2.74
CA ARG A 324 10.31 2.39 -3.68
C ARG A 324 8.98 2.21 -3.00
N GLU A 325 7.90 2.46 -3.73
CA GLU A 325 6.55 2.15 -3.27
C GLU A 325 6.41 0.66 -2.90
N PRO A 326 5.93 0.33 -1.70
CA PRO A 326 5.80 -1.04 -1.24
C PRO A 326 4.69 -1.79 -2.00
N CYS A 327 4.91 -3.07 -2.24
CA CYS A 327 3.90 -3.98 -2.77
C CYS A 327 2.81 -4.31 -1.73
N ALA A 328 1.75 -5.00 -2.15
CA ALA A 328 0.61 -5.34 -1.29
C ALA A 328 1.01 -6.05 0.02
N MET A 329 1.96 -7.01 -0.04
CA MET A 329 2.49 -7.68 1.15
C MET A 329 3.12 -6.68 2.14
N CYS A 330 4.03 -5.83 1.63
CA CYS A 330 4.72 -4.85 2.47
C CYS A 330 3.75 -3.79 3.00
N ALA A 331 2.85 -3.28 2.16
CA ALA A 331 1.83 -2.32 2.55
C ALA A 331 0.95 -2.86 3.70
N MET A 332 0.51 -4.12 3.61
CA MET A 332 -0.27 -4.77 4.67
C MET A 332 0.57 -5.05 5.93
N ALA A 333 1.84 -5.43 5.78
CA ALA A 333 2.74 -5.60 6.91
C ALA A 333 2.90 -4.30 7.71
N LEU A 334 2.95 -3.14 7.05
CA LEU A 334 3.01 -1.83 7.71
C LEU A 334 1.71 -1.52 8.49
N VAL A 335 0.55 -2.01 8.02
CA VAL A 335 -0.72 -1.93 8.76
C VAL A 335 -0.62 -2.72 10.06
N HIS A 336 -0.17 -3.99 9.97
CA HIS A 336 0.00 -4.86 11.14
C HIS A 336 1.08 -4.35 12.11
N SER A 337 2.06 -3.61 11.59
CA SER A 337 3.13 -3.01 12.37
C SER A 337 2.75 -1.68 13.03
N ARG A 338 1.56 -1.15 12.73
CA ARG A 338 1.03 0.11 13.25
C ARG A 338 1.90 1.34 12.99
N VAL A 339 2.60 1.35 11.85
CA VAL A 339 3.37 2.51 11.40
C VAL A 339 2.47 3.75 11.34
N ARG A 340 3.01 4.92 11.67
CA ARG A 340 2.27 6.19 11.66
C ARG A 340 2.22 6.82 10.27
N ARG A 341 3.36 6.91 9.59
CA ARG A 341 3.48 7.47 8.24
C ARG A 341 4.44 6.68 7.37
N VAL A 342 4.14 6.62 6.09
CA VAL A 342 5.00 6.06 5.05
C VAL A 342 5.38 7.17 4.09
N PHE A 343 6.68 7.36 3.88
CA PHE A 343 7.23 8.22 2.86
C PHE A 343 7.91 7.34 1.82
N TYR A 344 7.58 7.49 0.54
CA TYR A 344 8.30 6.77 -0.52
C TYR A 344 8.80 7.66 -1.65
N GLY A 345 9.89 7.22 -2.30
CA GLY A 345 10.54 7.95 -3.37
C GLY A 345 9.81 7.82 -4.69
N SER A 346 9.92 6.65 -5.33
CA SER A 346 9.34 6.40 -6.66
C SER A 346 8.29 5.26 -6.65
N PRO A 347 7.24 5.36 -7.49
CA PRO A 347 6.20 4.33 -7.61
C PRO A 347 6.76 3.00 -8.14
N THR A 348 6.07 1.89 -7.89
CA THR A 348 6.44 0.57 -8.45
C THR A 348 5.28 -0.06 -9.22
N PRO A 349 5.55 -0.87 -10.28
CA PRO A 349 4.49 -1.57 -11.00
C PRO A 349 3.65 -2.51 -10.12
N SER A 350 4.19 -2.97 -8.99
CA SER A 350 3.49 -3.80 -8.00
C SER A 350 2.99 -3.00 -6.79
N GLY A 351 3.07 -1.67 -6.84
CA GLY A 351 2.84 -0.77 -5.72
C GLY A 351 1.39 -0.78 -5.23
N ALA A 352 1.21 -0.77 -3.92
CA ALA A 352 -0.11 -0.88 -3.28
C ALA A 352 -0.46 0.31 -2.37
N LEU A 353 0.28 1.42 -2.50
CA LEU A 353 0.04 2.67 -1.76
C LEU A 353 -0.17 3.86 -2.67
N GLY A 354 -0.64 3.65 -3.90
CA GLY A 354 -0.89 4.70 -4.88
C GLY A 354 -0.88 4.23 -6.34
N THR A 355 -0.19 3.13 -6.67
CA THR A 355 -0.14 2.62 -8.07
C THR A 355 -1.31 1.71 -8.40
N ASN A 356 -1.36 0.48 -7.84
CA ASN A 356 -2.44 -0.47 -8.14
C ASN A 356 -3.54 -0.49 -7.09
N ALA A 357 -3.23 -0.03 -5.89
CA ALA A 357 -4.14 -0.02 -4.76
C ALA A 357 -3.76 1.11 -3.80
N VAL A 358 -4.67 1.43 -2.88
CA VAL A 358 -4.48 2.41 -1.81
C VAL A 358 -4.81 1.72 -0.48
N VAL A 359 -3.98 0.72 -0.13
CA VAL A 359 -4.27 -0.22 0.97
C VAL A 359 -4.52 0.51 2.30
N HIS A 360 -3.77 1.57 2.59
CA HIS A 360 -3.91 2.36 3.82
C HIS A 360 -5.26 3.08 3.95
N CYS A 361 -6.01 3.21 2.86
CA CYS A 361 -7.34 3.82 2.83
C CYS A 361 -8.49 2.81 2.90
N LEU A 362 -8.22 1.49 2.90
CA LEU A 362 -9.29 0.48 2.94
C LEU A 362 -10.12 0.59 4.22
N LYS A 363 -11.45 0.67 4.07
CA LYS A 363 -12.37 0.94 5.19
C LYS A 363 -12.37 -0.17 6.24
N GLY A 364 -12.24 -1.43 5.84
CA GLY A 364 -12.26 -2.61 6.72
C GLY A 364 -10.98 -2.88 7.53
N LEU A 365 -9.95 -2.03 7.42
CA LEU A 365 -8.72 -2.18 8.19
C LEU A 365 -8.82 -1.50 9.56
N ASN A 366 -8.26 -2.17 10.58
CA ASN A 366 -8.28 -1.70 11.97
C ASN A 366 -7.28 -0.58 12.26
N HIS A 367 -6.19 -0.49 11.49
CA HIS A 367 -5.16 0.54 11.63
C HIS A 367 -5.05 1.34 10.34
N ARG A 368 -4.78 2.64 10.44
CA ARG A 368 -4.57 3.56 9.31
C ARG A 368 -3.27 4.32 9.49
N TYR A 369 -2.59 4.57 8.38
CA TYR A 369 -1.39 5.39 8.34
C TYR A 369 -1.41 6.32 7.15
N GLU A 370 -0.66 7.41 7.26
CA GLU A 370 -0.60 8.44 6.21
C GLU A 370 0.50 8.08 5.23
N VAL A 371 0.27 8.35 3.95
CA VAL A 371 1.25 8.05 2.91
C VAL A 371 1.58 9.32 2.16
N PHE A 372 2.88 9.55 1.96
CA PHE A 372 3.41 10.62 1.14
C PHE A 372 4.41 10.05 0.14
N ARG A 373 4.40 10.61 -1.07
CA ARG A 373 5.26 10.18 -2.18
C ARG A 373 6.11 11.33 -2.70
N GLY A 374 7.21 10.99 -3.35
CA GLY A 374 8.02 11.93 -4.12
C GLY A 374 9.35 12.34 -3.48
N VAL A 375 9.68 11.85 -2.28
CA VAL A 375 10.95 12.21 -1.60
C VAL A 375 12.13 11.68 -2.41
N LEU A 376 12.93 12.58 -2.99
CA LEU A 376 14.06 12.22 -3.86
C LEU A 376 13.68 11.21 -4.97
N ALA A 377 12.47 11.33 -5.55
CA ALA A 377 11.90 10.34 -6.47
C ALA A 377 12.83 9.95 -7.62
N ARG A 378 13.50 10.94 -8.23
CA ARG A 378 14.45 10.72 -9.34
C ARG A 378 15.63 9.85 -8.90
N ARG A 379 16.30 10.21 -7.81
CA ARG A 379 17.45 9.44 -7.27
C ARG A 379 17.04 8.01 -6.88
N CYS A 380 15.82 7.84 -6.35
CA CYS A 380 15.28 6.52 -6.02
C CYS A 380 15.01 5.67 -7.27
N GLU A 381 14.49 6.26 -8.34
CA GLU A 381 14.34 5.60 -9.64
C GLU A 381 15.69 5.20 -10.25
N ASP A 382 16.69 6.08 -10.20
CA ASP A 382 18.01 5.85 -10.78
C ASP A 382 18.74 4.66 -10.14
N VAL A 383 18.70 4.54 -8.81
CA VAL A 383 19.28 3.39 -8.09
C VAL A 383 18.59 2.09 -8.50
N TRP A 384 17.26 2.08 -8.58
CA TRP A 384 16.49 0.89 -8.96
C TRP A 384 16.72 0.45 -10.41
N ARG A 385 16.81 1.42 -11.35
CA ARG A 385 17.15 1.14 -12.76
C ARG A 385 18.57 0.58 -12.90
N SER A 386 19.52 1.15 -12.18
CA SER A 386 20.91 0.68 -12.17
C SER A 386 21.00 -0.76 -11.66
N ALA A 387 20.22 -1.12 -10.64
CA ALA A 387 20.12 -2.48 -10.14
C ALA A 387 19.56 -3.44 -11.20
N THR A 388 18.48 -3.05 -11.88
CA THR A 388 17.84 -3.86 -12.93
C THR A 388 18.81 -4.12 -14.09
N LEU A 389 19.57 -3.11 -14.52
CA LEU A 389 20.59 -3.26 -15.56
C LEU A 389 21.73 -4.19 -15.10
N CYS A 390 22.18 -4.07 -13.85
CA CYS A 390 23.19 -4.96 -13.27
C CYS A 390 22.71 -6.41 -13.25
N TRP A 391 21.44 -6.65 -12.89
CA TRP A 391 20.82 -7.97 -12.94
C TRP A 391 20.74 -8.53 -14.36
N VAL A 392 20.27 -7.74 -15.33
CA VAL A 392 20.18 -8.19 -16.74
C VAL A 392 21.56 -8.52 -17.29
N VAL A 393 22.56 -7.66 -17.04
CA VAL A 393 23.93 -7.87 -17.52
C VAL A 393 24.60 -9.03 -16.79
N GLY A 394 24.45 -9.14 -15.47
CA GLY A 394 24.98 -10.24 -14.66
C GLY A 394 24.36 -11.59 -15.02
N CYS A 395 23.05 -11.62 -15.30
CA CYS A 395 22.38 -12.80 -15.83
C CYS A 395 22.89 -13.13 -17.24
N ARG A 396 23.14 -12.14 -18.10
CA ARG A 396 23.77 -12.35 -19.41
C ARG A 396 25.18 -12.95 -19.30
N VAL A 397 26.00 -12.49 -18.35
CA VAL A 397 27.35 -13.03 -18.10
C VAL A 397 27.28 -14.45 -17.53
N ASN A 398 26.36 -14.72 -16.60
CA ASN A 398 26.17 -16.07 -16.05
C ASN A 398 25.58 -17.06 -17.06
N VAL A 399 24.64 -16.63 -17.90
CA VAL A 399 24.11 -17.42 -19.02
C VAL A 399 25.21 -17.70 -20.04
N CYS A 400 26.04 -16.73 -20.41
CA CYS A 400 27.19 -16.96 -21.28
C CYS A 400 28.21 -17.92 -20.66
N ARG A 401 28.48 -17.83 -19.35
CA ARG A 401 29.37 -18.78 -18.65
C ARG A 401 28.77 -20.20 -18.54
N LEU A 402 27.46 -20.32 -18.36
CA LEU A 402 26.74 -21.60 -18.39
C LEU A 402 26.77 -22.23 -19.79
N ILE A 403 26.61 -21.41 -20.84
CA ILE A 403 26.75 -21.83 -22.25
C ILE A 403 28.19 -22.26 -22.54
N ASP A 404 29.19 -21.53 -22.05
CA ASP A 404 30.60 -21.86 -22.27
C ASP A 404 31.02 -23.12 -21.50
N ALA A 405 30.46 -23.34 -20.29
CA ALA A 405 30.65 -24.55 -19.50
C ALA A 405 29.94 -25.79 -20.08
N THR A 406 28.78 -25.62 -20.74
CA THR A 406 28.05 -26.70 -21.41
C THR A 406 28.60 -27.01 -22.81
N SER A 407 29.07 -26.00 -23.54
CA SER A 407 29.76 -26.11 -24.83
C SER A 407 30.99 -27.03 -24.76
N ARG A 408 31.75 -26.99 -23.66
CA ARG A 408 32.93 -27.85 -23.45
C ARG A 408 32.62 -29.31 -23.10
N ARG A 409 31.39 -29.65 -22.69
CA ARG A 409 31.03 -31.02 -22.26
C ARG A 409 30.07 -31.74 -23.22
N LYS A 410 29.16 -31.03 -23.90
CA LYS A 410 28.19 -31.63 -24.84
C LYS A 410 27.77 -30.60 -25.93
N PRO A 411 28.40 -30.61 -27.12
CA PRO A 411 28.15 -29.59 -28.15
C PRO A 411 26.72 -29.57 -28.71
N ALA A 412 26.01 -30.71 -28.67
CA ALA A 412 24.63 -30.80 -29.16
C ALA A 412 23.58 -30.10 -28.26
N LEU A 413 23.85 -29.91 -26.97
CA LEU A 413 22.92 -29.25 -26.03
C LEU A 413 23.03 -27.71 -26.10
N SER A 414 24.21 -27.21 -26.51
CA SER A 414 24.50 -25.77 -26.68
C SER A 414 23.62 -25.13 -27.76
N LEU A 415 23.37 -25.85 -28.86
CA LEU A 415 22.52 -25.39 -29.97
C LEU A 415 21.05 -25.24 -29.55
N TYR A 416 20.53 -26.12 -28.69
CA TYR A 416 19.15 -26.06 -28.20
C TYR A 416 18.90 -24.88 -27.25
N ILE A 417 19.86 -24.59 -26.37
CA ILE A 417 19.77 -23.47 -25.42
C ILE A 417 19.90 -22.13 -26.17
N ALA A 418 20.79 -22.06 -27.17
CA ALA A 418 20.94 -20.87 -28.02
C ALA A 418 19.67 -20.55 -28.81
N SER A 419 18.95 -21.56 -29.33
CA SER A 419 17.68 -21.36 -30.04
C SER A 419 16.55 -20.90 -29.12
N PHE A 420 16.46 -21.39 -27.88
CA PHE A 420 15.45 -20.94 -26.90
C PHE A 420 15.68 -19.49 -26.44
N LEU A 421 16.93 -19.08 -26.24
CA LEU A 421 17.28 -17.71 -25.88
C LEU A 421 17.03 -16.71 -27.01
N HIS A 422 17.20 -17.13 -28.27
CA HIS A 422 16.92 -16.27 -29.42
C HIS A 422 15.42 -15.99 -29.62
N VAL A 423 14.55 -16.92 -29.18
CA VAL A 423 13.08 -16.72 -29.18
C VAL A 423 12.66 -15.79 -28.03
N ALA A 424 13.19 -16.00 -26.82
CA ALA A 424 12.88 -15.16 -25.65
C ALA A 424 13.35 -13.70 -25.79
N LEU A 425 14.43 -13.44 -26.55
CA LEU A 425 14.94 -12.09 -26.78
C LEU A 425 14.20 -11.34 -27.90
N ASN A 426 13.52 -12.04 -28.82
CA ASN A 426 12.82 -11.40 -29.95
C ASN A 426 11.35 -11.03 -29.67
N GLU A 427 10.71 -11.61 -28.63
CA GLU A 427 9.33 -11.26 -28.29
C GLU A 427 9.18 -9.86 -27.66
N ASN A 428 10.27 -9.25 -27.17
CA ASN A 428 10.24 -7.89 -26.62
C ASN A 428 10.27 -6.76 -27.67
N HIS A 429 10.34 -7.06 -28.97
CA HIS A 429 10.42 -6.04 -30.02
C HIS A 429 9.17 -5.90 -30.92
N SER A 430 8.03 -6.52 -30.60
CA SER A 430 6.80 -6.37 -31.39
C SER A 430 5.54 -6.02 -30.58
N GLY A 431 5.66 -5.05 -29.67
CA GLY A 431 4.55 -4.51 -28.86
C GLY A 431 3.95 -3.19 -29.34
N HIS A 432 3.90 -2.91 -30.65
CA HIS A 432 3.15 -1.77 -31.20
C HIS A 432 2.46 -2.14 -32.52
N ARG A 433 1.24 -2.69 -32.44
CA ARG A 433 0.25 -2.56 -33.52
C ARG A 433 -0.99 -1.87 -32.99
N ARG A 434 -1.23 -0.68 -33.56
CA ARG A 434 -2.47 0.07 -33.47
C ARG A 434 -3.65 -0.82 -33.87
N ILE A 435 -4.66 -0.88 -33.01
CA ILE A 435 -6.01 -1.33 -33.36
C ILE A 435 -6.55 -0.30 -34.37
N ARG A 436 -6.64 -0.68 -35.65
CA ARG A 436 -7.43 0.05 -36.65
C ARG A 436 -8.82 -0.56 -36.67
N SER A 437 -9.82 0.28 -36.39
CA SER A 437 -11.23 -0.06 -36.56
C SER A 437 -11.54 -0.27 -38.04
N THR A 438 -12.16 -1.40 -38.35
CA THR A 438 -12.79 -1.66 -39.64
C THR A 438 -14.24 -1.23 -39.57
N ARG A 439 -14.62 -0.17 -40.29
CA ARG A 439 -16.00 0.05 -40.72
C ARG A 439 -16.29 -0.82 -41.96
N PRO A 440 -17.49 -1.37 -42.12
CA PRO A 440 -17.90 -2.04 -43.34
C PRO A 440 -18.50 -1.05 -44.33
N ALA A 441 -18.28 -1.25 -45.63
CA ALA A 441 -19.09 -0.70 -46.72
C ALA A 441 -18.70 -1.37 -48.06
N PRO A 442 -19.58 -1.37 -49.07
CA PRO A 442 -21.04 -1.49 -49.04
C PRO A 442 -21.53 -2.93 -49.22
#